data_AF-A0AAI8T860-F1
#
_entry.id   AF-A0AAI8T860-F1
#
_cell.length_a   1.000
_cell.length_b   1.000
_cell.length_c   1.000
_cell.angle_alpha   90.00
_cell.angle_beta   90.00
_cell.angle_gamma   90.00
#
_symmetry.space_group_name_H-M   'P 1'
#
loop_
_entity.id
_entity.type
_entity.pdbx_description
1 polymer ?
#
loop_
_entity_poly.entity_id
_entity_poly.type
_entity_poly.pdbx_seq_one_letter_code
_entity_poly.pdbx_strand_id
1 'polypeptide(L)'
;MSKRDQVEQLVNKAVSQYGRLDIVVGNAAANPFYGSLTDIEDAAFEKIFATNLQGNLWLCKAALPYIVNAGGGSVIMISSIAALRGSKGECLWGFQGCADPADPQFGG
;
A
#
# COMPACT_ATOMS: atom_id res chain seq x y z
N MET A 1 -8.79 7.88 -19.08
CA MET A 1 -9.22 7.06 -17.93
C MET A 1 -8.21 7.24 -16.81
N SER A 2 -8.66 7.55 -15.59
CA SER A 2 -7.77 7.77 -14.45
C SER A 2 -7.20 6.45 -13.92
N LYS A 3 -6.10 6.49 -13.15
CA LYS A 3 -5.57 5.29 -12.47
C LYS A 3 -6.58 4.69 -11.49
N ARG A 4 -7.41 5.54 -10.87
CA ARG A 4 -8.48 5.08 -9.99
C ARG A 4 -9.55 4.31 -10.75
N ASP A 5 -9.98 4.83 -11.90
CA ASP A 5 -10.97 4.15 -12.76
C ASP A 5 -10.44 2.79 -13.23
N GLN A 6 -9.14 2.69 -13.52
CA GLN A 6 -8.48 1.42 -13.87
C GLN A 6 -8.55 0.39 -12.75
N VAL A 7 -8.32 0.81 -11.50
CA VAL A 7 -8.42 -0.07 -10.32
C VAL A 7 -9.86 -0.53 -10.10
N GLU A 8 -10.84 0.36 -10.23
CA GLU A 8 -12.26 0.02 -10.11
C GLU A 8 -12.66 -0.98 -11.22
N GLN A 9 -12.23 -0.76 -12.46
CA GLN A 9 -12.46 -1.70 -13.56
C GLN A 9 -11.78 -3.06 -13.36
N LEU A 10 -10.57 -3.07 -12.81
CA LEU A 10 -9.85 -4.32 -12.50
C LEU A 10 -10.66 -5.17 -11.52
N VAL A 11 -11.14 -4.59 -10.43
CA VAL A 11 -11.95 -5.29 -9.43
C VAL A 11 -13.27 -5.76 -10.04
N ASN A 12 -13.98 -4.87 -10.76
CA ASN A 12 -15.25 -5.22 -11.40
C ASN A 12 -15.09 -6.38 -12.39
N LYS A 13 -14.01 -6.38 -13.16
CA LYS A 13 -13.72 -7.47 -14.11
C LYS A 13 -13.48 -8.78 -13.37
N ALA A 14 -12.70 -8.79 -12.29
CA ALA A 14 -12.47 -9.98 -11.49
C ALA A 14 -13.79 -10.53 -10.91
N VAL A 15 -14.61 -9.67 -10.31
CA VAL A 15 -15.92 -10.07 -9.77
C VAL A 15 -16.84 -10.59 -10.88
N SER A 16 -16.89 -9.95 -12.05
CA SER A 16 -17.72 -10.41 -13.16
C SER A 16 -17.30 -11.77 -13.70
N GLN A 17 -15.99 -12.07 -13.68
CA GLN A 17 -15.44 -13.31 -14.20
C GLN A 17 -15.61 -14.48 -13.24
N TYR A 18 -15.44 -14.22 -11.94
CA TYR A 18 -15.37 -15.27 -10.91
C TYR A 18 -16.59 -15.30 -9.98
N GLY A 19 -17.50 -14.33 -10.09
CA GLY A 19 -18.73 -14.22 -9.30
C GLY A 19 -18.55 -13.76 -7.85
N ARG A 20 -17.32 -13.82 -7.33
CA ARG A 20 -16.96 -13.44 -5.94
C ARG A 20 -15.54 -12.91 -5.87
N LEU A 21 -15.22 -12.24 -4.76
CA LEU A 21 -13.88 -11.81 -4.41
C LEU A 21 -13.59 -12.18 -2.95
N ASP A 22 -12.64 -13.09 -2.73
CA ASP A 22 -12.31 -13.63 -1.40
C ASP A 22 -11.09 -12.98 -0.78
N ILE A 23 -10.09 -12.70 -1.62
CA ILE A 23 -8.78 -12.22 -1.20
C ILE A 23 -8.35 -11.11 -2.14
N VAL A 24 -7.89 -10.00 -1.57
CA VAL A 24 -7.18 -8.96 -2.31
C VAL A 24 -5.81 -8.75 -1.68
N VAL A 25 -4.79 -8.65 -2.54
CA VAL A 25 -3.42 -8.42 -2.12
C VAL A 25 -2.91 -7.12 -2.75
N GLY A 26 -2.69 -6.11 -1.93
CA GLY A 26 -2.05 -4.86 -2.32
C GLY A 26 -0.53 -4.96 -2.21
N ASN A 27 0.13 -5.27 -3.32
CA ASN A 27 1.59 -5.42 -3.41
C ASN A 27 2.26 -4.34 -4.29
N ALA A 28 1.49 -3.50 -4.98
CA ALA A 28 2.07 -2.51 -5.87
C ALA A 28 2.95 -1.53 -5.09
N ALA A 29 4.25 -1.51 -5.42
CA ALA A 29 5.23 -0.65 -4.79
C ALA A 29 6.30 -0.20 -5.79
N ALA A 30 6.83 1.01 -5.59
CA ALA A 30 7.96 1.57 -6.31
C ALA A 30 8.89 2.29 -5.32
N ASN A 31 10.19 2.24 -5.62
CA ASN A 31 11.18 3.03 -4.91
C ASN A 31 12.22 3.58 -5.89
N PRO A 32 11.98 4.79 -6.43
CA PRO A 32 12.88 5.41 -7.38
C PRO A 32 14.12 6.05 -6.74
N PHE A 33 14.23 6.10 -5.41
CA PHE A 33 15.30 6.81 -4.71
C PHE A 33 15.90 5.99 -3.55
N TYR A 34 17.22 6.02 -3.44
CA TYR A 34 17.98 5.44 -2.33
C TYR A 34 18.99 6.50 -1.85
N GLY A 35 18.89 6.92 -0.59
CA GLY A 35 19.74 8.00 -0.09
C GLY A 35 19.22 8.67 1.18
N SER A 36 19.79 9.82 1.51
CA SER A 36 19.33 10.63 2.63
C SER A 36 17.94 11.21 2.36
N LEU A 37 17.12 11.34 3.41
CA LEU A 37 15.82 12.03 3.31
C LEU A 37 15.97 13.48 2.84
N THR A 38 17.09 14.14 3.16
CA THR A 38 17.38 15.52 2.74
C THR A 38 17.59 15.68 1.25
N ASP A 39 17.92 14.58 0.56
CA ASP A 39 18.33 14.60 -0.85
C ASP A 39 17.22 14.07 -1.75
N ILE A 40 16.06 13.74 -1.18
CA ILE A 40 14.93 13.23 -1.96
C ILE A 40 14.30 14.36 -2.77
N GLU A 41 14.05 14.09 -4.04
CA GLU A 41 13.27 14.98 -4.89
C GLU A 41 11.76 14.78 -4.65
N ASP A 42 10.97 15.86 -4.70
CA ASP A 42 9.51 15.81 -4.55
C ASP A 42 8.86 14.80 -5.51
N ALA A 43 9.36 14.71 -6.75
CA ALA A 43 8.85 13.76 -7.74
C ALA A 43 9.03 12.28 -7.31
N ALA A 44 10.13 11.96 -6.62
CA ALA A 44 10.36 10.63 -6.08
C ALA A 44 9.40 10.35 -4.91
N PHE A 45 9.17 11.33 -4.03
CA PHE A 45 8.21 11.24 -2.94
C PHE A 45 6.78 11.01 -3.47
N GLU A 46 6.34 11.86 -4.41
CA GLU A 46 5.02 11.76 -5.03
C GLU A 46 4.82 10.41 -5.72
N LYS A 47 5.85 9.88 -6.38
CA LYS A 47 5.80 8.57 -7.02
C LYS A 47 5.61 7.44 -6.02
N ILE A 48 6.32 7.50 -4.89
CA ILE A 48 6.20 6.54 -3.79
C ILE A 48 4.79 6.63 -3.21
N PHE A 49 4.31 7.83 -2.88
CA PHE A 49 2.98 8.03 -2.30
C PHE A 49 1.87 7.56 -3.24
N ALA A 50 1.92 7.95 -4.51
CA ALA A 50 0.92 7.59 -5.51
C ALA A 50 0.85 6.07 -5.74
N THR A 51 1.98 5.37 -5.66
CA THR A 51 2.05 3.92 -5.96
C THR A 51 1.77 3.11 -4.70
N ASN A 52 2.57 3.32 -3.65
CA ASN A 52 2.66 2.43 -2.49
C ASN A 52 1.49 2.65 -1.54
N LEU A 53 0.95 3.87 -1.47
CA LEU A 53 -0.17 4.19 -0.59
C LEU A 53 -1.47 4.42 -1.38
N GLN A 54 -1.48 5.39 -2.29
CA GLN A 54 -2.72 5.84 -2.92
C GLN A 54 -3.35 4.76 -3.80
N GLY A 55 -2.56 4.07 -4.64
CA GLY A 55 -3.06 2.98 -5.48
C GLY A 55 -3.62 1.82 -4.66
N ASN A 56 -2.91 1.45 -3.59
CA ASN A 56 -3.33 0.43 -2.64
C ASN A 56 -4.61 0.81 -1.87
N LEU A 57 -4.77 2.08 -1.49
CA LEU A 57 -6.01 2.59 -0.90
C LEU A 57 -7.20 2.49 -1.86
N TRP A 58 -7.00 2.86 -3.13
CA TRP A 58 -8.06 2.71 -4.16
C TRP A 58 -8.45 1.25 -4.35
N LEU A 59 -7.48 0.33 -4.35
CA LEU A 59 -7.73 -1.10 -4.46
C LEU A 59 -8.59 -1.59 -3.30
N CYS A 60 -8.26 -1.24 -2.06
CA CYS A 60 -9.08 -1.59 -0.89
C CYS A 60 -10.49 -1.02 -1.01
N LYS A 61 -10.63 0.26 -1.39
CA LYS A 61 -11.93 0.91 -1.51
C LYS A 61 -12.82 0.24 -2.56
N ALA A 62 -12.24 -0.20 -3.67
CA ALA A 62 -12.95 -0.91 -4.73
C ALA A 62 -13.31 -2.36 -4.32
N ALA A 63 -12.40 -3.08 -3.65
CA ALA A 63 -12.58 -4.49 -3.31
C ALA A 63 -13.46 -4.74 -2.08
N LEU A 64 -13.38 -3.90 -1.05
CA LEU A 64 -14.02 -4.12 0.25
C LEU A 64 -15.53 -4.39 0.16
N PRO A 65 -16.34 -3.65 -0.63
CA PRO A 65 -17.77 -3.92 -0.74
C PRO A 65 -18.08 -5.34 -1.21
N TYR A 66 -17.29 -5.86 -2.15
CA TYR A 66 -17.47 -7.22 -2.68
C TYR A 66 -17.10 -8.29 -1.65
N ILE A 67 -16.01 -8.06 -0.90
CA ILE A 67 -15.55 -8.97 0.15
C ILE A 67 -16.58 -9.04 1.30
N VAL A 68 -17.10 -7.88 1.73
CA VAL A 68 -18.11 -7.81 2.80
C VAL A 68 -19.42 -8.47 2.35
N ASN A 69 -19.89 -8.18 1.14
CA ASN A 69 -21.13 -8.76 0.61
C ASN A 69 -21.04 -10.27 0.38
N ALA A 70 -19.83 -10.80 0.14
CA ALA A 70 -19.58 -12.24 0.03
C ALA A 70 -19.57 -12.98 1.38
N GLY A 71 -19.77 -12.28 2.50
CA GLY A 71 -19.78 -12.87 3.85
C GLY A 71 -18.41 -12.88 4.54
N GLY A 72 -17.42 -12.19 3.98
CA GLY A 72 -16.07 -12.06 4.54
C GLY A 72 -14.97 -12.51 3.58
N GLY A 73 -13.73 -12.27 3.98
CA GLY A 73 -12.53 -12.55 3.19
C GLY A 73 -11.31 -11.88 3.79
N SER A 74 -10.25 -11.71 3.01
CA SER A 74 -8.98 -11.15 3.48
C SER A 74 -8.47 -10.01 2.60
N VAL A 75 -8.04 -8.92 3.23
CA VAL A 75 -7.32 -7.82 2.60
C VAL A 75 -5.90 -7.85 3.13
N ILE A 76 -4.93 -8.12 2.27
CA ILE A 76 -3.52 -8.26 2.64
C ILE A 76 -2.73 -7.12 1.98
N MET A 77 -2.11 -6.28 2.79
CA MET A 77 -1.27 -5.19 2.32
C MET A 77 0.19 -5.51 2.59
N ILE A 78 1.01 -5.51 1.54
CA ILE A 78 2.44 -5.76 1.68
C ILE A 78 3.12 -4.47 2.10
N SER A 79 3.78 -4.51 3.25
CA SER A 79 4.58 -3.41 3.80
C SER A 79 6.04 -3.88 3.99
N SER A 80 6.91 -2.98 4.41
CA SER A 80 8.31 -3.26 4.74
C SER A 80 8.56 -3.08 6.23
N ILE A 81 9.56 -3.75 6.78
CA ILE A 81 10.08 -3.50 8.13
C ILE A 81 10.56 -2.05 8.24
N ALA A 82 11.02 -1.47 7.13
CA ALA A 82 11.39 -0.06 7.05
C ALA A 82 10.21 0.90 7.33
N ALA A 83 8.96 0.40 7.31
CA ALA A 83 7.77 1.13 7.77
C ALA A 83 7.70 1.28 9.31
N LEU A 84 8.41 0.44 10.04
CA LEU A 84 8.45 0.45 11.50
C LEU A 84 9.78 1.01 12.04
N ARG A 85 10.86 0.92 11.25
CA ARG A 85 12.18 1.45 11.59
C ARG A 85 12.86 2.07 10.38
N GLY A 86 13.22 3.34 10.47
CA GLY A 86 14.10 3.97 9.47
C GLY A 86 15.50 3.35 9.52
N SER A 87 15.98 2.84 8.40
CA SER A 87 17.38 2.46 8.20
C SER A 87 18.10 3.53 7.36
N LYS A 88 19.42 3.65 7.50
CA LYS A 88 20.21 4.58 6.68
C LYS A 88 20.06 4.20 5.21
N GLY A 89 19.41 5.06 4.41
CA GLY A 89 19.19 4.86 2.97
C GLY A 89 17.76 4.48 2.55
N GLU A 90 16.85 4.17 3.48
CA GLU A 90 15.48 3.69 3.19
C GLU A 90 14.38 4.51 3.89
N CYS A 91 14.67 5.77 4.21
CA CYS A 91 13.91 6.59 5.17
C CYS A 91 12.42 6.82 4.83
N LEU A 92 11.99 6.56 3.60
CA LEU A 92 10.63 6.86 3.10
C LEU A 92 9.63 5.71 3.27
N TRP A 93 10.10 4.49 3.45
CA TRP A 93 9.22 3.35 3.65
C TRP A 93 8.48 3.41 5.00
N GLY A 94 9.00 4.22 5.94
CA GLY A 94 8.48 4.57 7.26
C GLY A 94 7.01 5.01 7.34
N PHE A 95 6.43 5.50 6.25
CA PHE A 95 5.09 6.12 6.28
C PHE A 95 3.92 5.14 6.24
N GLN A 96 4.16 3.82 6.17
CA GLN A 96 3.11 2.79 6.12
C GLN A 96 2.78 2.15 7.49
N GLY A 97 3.52 2.48 8.56
CA GLY A 97 3.36 1.85 9.87
C GLY A 97 2.94 2.84 10.96
N CYS A 98 1.71 2.73 11.46
CA CYS A 98 1.40 3.26 12.79
C CYS A 98 2.13 2.37 13.82
N ALA A 99 3.30 2.79 14.30
CA ALA A 99 4.01 2.11 15.39
C ALA A 99 3.64 2.72 16.74
N ASP A 100 3.30 1.85 17.69
CA ASP A 100 3.10 2.19 19.11
C ASP A 100 4.44 2.66 19.72
N PRO A 101 4.49 3.83 20.37
CA PRO A 101 5.71 4.33 21.03
C PRO A 101 6.24 3.45 22.18
N ALA A 102 5.57 2.34 22.54
CA ALA A 102 5.95 1.46 23.63
C ALA A 102 6.78 0.19 23.25
N ASP A 103 7.24 0.02 22.00
CA ASP A 103 8.01 -1.19 21.60
C ASP A 103 9.41 -1.25 22.28
N PRO A 104 9.74 -2.29 23.07
CA PRO A 104 11.01 -2.40 23.80
C PRO A 104 12.28 -2.53 22.94
N GLN A 105 12.17 -2.56 21.62
CA GLN A 105 13.32 -2.61 20.72
C GLN A 105 13.98 -1.23 20.41
N PHE A 106 13.59 -0.16 21.12
CA PHE A 106 14.12 1.21 20.95
C PHE A 106 15.37 1.53 21.80
N GLY A 107 15.95 0.58 22.52
CA GLY A 107 17.17 0.78 23.31
C GLY A 107 18.39 0.08 22.72
N GLY A 108 19.30 0.85 22.12
CA GLY A 108 20.61 0.41 21.65
C GLY A 108 21.52 1.60 21.34
#